data_AF-A0A498SPM2-F1
#
_entry.id   AF-A0A498SPM2-F1
#
_cell.length_a   1.000
_cell.length_b   1.000
_cell.length_c   1.000
_cell.angle_alpha   90.00
_cell.angle_beta   90.00
_cell.angle_gamma   90.00
#
_symmetry.space_group_name_H-M   'P 1'
#
loop_
_entity.id
_entity.type
_entity.pdbx_description
1 polymer ?
#
loop_
_entity_poly.entity_id
_entity_poly.type
_entity_poly.pdbx_seq_one_letter_code
_entity_poly.pdbx_strand_id
1 'polypeptide(L)'
;MAFDLLQYYAYEFYEQLAPYAKVTIIGGIIIAFYVPYRYLITRKRKTPIKNNYKQGMVYLYQFPRVKHIPNISPFCLKLETWLRMADIQYENVCSWKIRSLEGTLPFLEYNGKEYPDSALAIRDMTAIFAKESMENHLNDEQKAGARAFEAMAENSLAMTVGYFRYMEHFDDLFEQLPNYAFGTLTSILKILLKMIVSSNVCFS
;
A
#
# COMPACT_ATOMS: atom_id res chain seq x y z
N MET A 1 -7.74 15.51 -29.22
CA MET A 1 -8.43 16.56 -29.99
C MET A 1 -9.60 17.21 -29.21
N ALA A 2 -10.63 16.47 -28.80
CA ALA A 2 -11.75 17.07 -28.04
C ALA A 2 -11.37 17.52 -26.61
N PHE A 3 -10.49 16.77 -25.93
CA PHE A 3 -10.00 17.11 -24.60
C PHE A 3 -9.09 18.35 -24.62
N ASP A 4 -8.20 18.44 -25.61
CA ASP A 4 -7.28 19.57 -25.77
C ASP A 4 -8.03 20.89 -26.03
N LEU A 5 -9.13 20.83 -26.80
CA LEU A 5 -10.01 21.98 -27.05
C LEU A 5 -10.73 22.45 -25.78
N LEU A 6 -11.23 21.52 -24.97
CA LEU A 6 -11.86 21.84 -23.67
C LEU A 6 -10.86 22.47 -22.70
N GLN A 7 -9.65 21.93 -22.66
CA GLN A 7 -8.58 22.45 -21.81
C GLN A 7 -8.17 23.86 -22.23
N TYR A 8 -8.08 24.11 -23.54
CA TYR A 8 -7.80 25.43 -24.10
C TYR A 8 -8.90 26.45 -23.75
N TYR A 9 -10.17 26.11 -23.95
CA TYR A 9 -11.29 26.98 -23.61
C TYR A 9 -11.38 27.28 -22.10
N ALA A 10 -11.15 26.28 -21.26
CA ALA A 10 -11.14 26.46 -19.81
C ALA A 10 -9.99 27.38 -19.36
N TYR A 11 -8.84 27.31 -20.03
CA TYR A 11 -7.69 28.16 -19.76
C TYR A 11 -7.94 29.62 -20.17
N GLU A 12 -8.46 29.87 -21.38
CA GLU A 12 -8.82 31.22 -21.82
C GLU A 12 -9.88 31.85 -20.91
N PHE A 13 -10.91 31.08 -20.56
CA PHE A 13 -11.94 31.54 -19.62
C PHE A 13 -11.34 31.89 -18.26
N TYR A 14 -10.44 31.04 -17.74
CA TYR A 14 -9.74 31.29 -16.48
C TYR A 14 -8.93 32.59 -16.53
N GLU A 15 -8.19 32.84 -17.60
CA GLU A 15 -7.36 34.04 -17.72
C GLU A 15 -8.16 35.35 -17.76
N GLN A 16 -9.35 35.32 -18.35
CA GLN A 16 -10.24 36.49 -18.45
C GLN A 16 -10.91 36.89 -17.12
N LEU A 17 -10.83 36.05 -16.08
CA LEU A 17 -11.41 36.35 -14.77
C LEU A 17 -10.59 37.37 -13.97
N ALA A 18 -11.29 38.23 -13.23
CA ALA A 18 -10.68 39.15 -12.29
C ALA A 18 -9.92 38.39 -11.17
N PRO A 19 -8.89 39.00 -10.55
CA PRO A 19 -8.05 38.32 -9.55
C PRO A 19 -8.82 37.70 -8.38
N TYR A 20 -9.85 38.39 -7.88
CA TYR A 20 -10.70 37.89 -6.79
C TYR A 20 -11.53 36.66 -7.21
N ALA A 21 -12.00 36.62 -8.46
CA ALA A 21 -12.76 35.51 -8.98
C ALA A 21 -11.89 34.25 -9.13
N LYS A 22 -10.62 34.40 -9.58
CA LYS A 22 -9.63 33.31 -9.60
C LYS A 22 -9.44 32.70 -8.20
N VAL A 23 -9.27 33.53 -7.17
CA VAL A 23 -9.12 33.07 -5.77
C VAL A 23 -10.37 32.34 -5.27
N THR A 24 -11.57 32.82 -5.62
CA THR A 24 -12.82 32.17 -5.20
C THR A 24 -13.01 30.79 -5.84
N ILE A 25 -12.63 30.61 -7.10
CA ILE A 25 -12.71 29.30 -7.79
C ILE A 25 -11.76 28.31 -7.13
N ILE A 26 -10.50 28.69 -6.91
CA ILE A 26 -9.51 27.83 -6.25
C ILE A 26 -9.97 27.48 -4.82
N GLY A 27 -10.39 28.48 -4.05
CA GLY A 27 -10.93 28.27 -2.70
C GLY A 27 -12.15 27.34 -2.70
N GLY A 28 -13.05 27.51 -3.67
CA GLY A 28 -14.22 26.66 -3.87
C GLY A 28 -13.85 25.21 -4.17
N ILE A 29 -12.88 24.97 -5.06
CA ILE A 29 -12.38 23.61 -5.37
C ILE A 29 -11.73 22.98 -4.14
N ILE A 30 -10.92 23.73 -3.40
CA ILE A 30 -10.29 23.23 -2.17
C ILE A 30 -11.36 22.82 -1.15
N ILE A 31 -12.38 23.65 -0.93
CA ILE A 31 -13.45 23.36 0.03
C ILE A 31 -14.33 22.22 -0.45
N ALA A 32 -14.70 22.18 -1.74
CA ALA A 32 -15.62 21.18 -2.29
C ALA A 32 -14.98 19.80 -2.46
N PHE A 33 -13.69 19.73 -2.76
CA PHE A 33 -13.01 18.47 -3.07
C PHE A 33 -11.91 18.13 -2.07
N TYR A 34 -10.97 19.04 -1.80
CA TYR A 34 -9.80 18.73 -0.97
C TYR A 34 -10.15 18.57 0.51
N VAL A 35 -11.00 19.42 1.08
CA VAL A 35 -11.43 19.32 2.49
C VAL A 35 -12.22 18.03 2.76
N PRO A 36 -13.28 17.67 2.01
CA PRO A 36 -13.98 16.41 2.23
C PRO A 36 -13.10 15.21 1.89
N TYR A 37 -12.26 15.28 0.85
CA TYR A 37 -11.25 14.24 0.58
C TYR A 37 -10.37 14.05 1.82
N ARG A 38 -9.67 15.10 2.28
CA ARG A 38 -8.80 15.06 3.47
C ARG A 38 -9.54 14.57 4.70
N TYR A 39 -10.77 15.01 4.93
CA TYR A 39 -11.60 14.56 6.04
C TYR A 39 -11.89 13.05 5.97
N LEU A 40 -12.21 12.53 4.79
CA LEU A 40 -12.47 11.10 4.59
C LEU A 40 -11.19 10.26 4.76
N ILE A 41 -10.03 10.69 4.23
CA ILE A 41 -8.76 9.95 4.37
C ILE A 41 -8.12 10.07 5.76
N THR A 42 -8.46 11.10 6.55
CA THR A 42 -7.92 11.30 7.92
C THR A 42 -8.79 10.72 9.03
N ARG A 43 -9.97 10.19 8.71
CA ARG A 43 -10.84 9.53 9.69
C ARG A 43 -10.14 8.28 10.25
N LYS A 44 -9.84 8.30 11.54
CA LYS A 44 -9.35 7.12 12.26
C LYS A 44 -10.37 6.00 12.15
N ARG A 45 -9.95 4.86 11.61
CA ARG A 45 -10.78 3.65 11.51
C ARG A 45 -10.98 3.06 12.91
N LYS A 46 -12.15 2.47 13.16
CA LYS A 46 -12.38 1.65 14.36
C LYS A 46 -11.61 0.33 14.24
N THR A 47 -10.93 -0.06 15.31
CA THR A 47 -10.23 -1.33 15.45
C THR A 47 -10.92 -2.15 16.56
N PRO A 48 -10.96 -3.49 16.48
CA PRO A 48 -10.47 -4.38 15.40
C PRO A 48 -11.30 -4.30 14.11
N ILE A 49 -10.75 -4.76 12.97
CA ILE A 49 -11.51 -4.83 11.71
C ILE A 49 -12.49 -6.00 11.77
N LYS A 50 -12.03 -7.14 12.31
CA LYS A 50 -12.84 -8.35 12.41
C LYS A 50 -13.58 -8.33 13.74
N ASN A 51 -14.85 -7.93 13.72
CA ASN A 51 -15.67 -7.85 14.95
C ASN A 51 -15.84 -9.21 15.67
N ASN A 52 -15.88 -10.32 14.91
CA ASN A 52 -16.01 -11.68 15.43
C ASN A 52 -14.67 -12.42 15.35
N TYR A 53 -13.61 -11.84 15.90
CA TYR A 53 -12.29 -12.46 15.92
C TYR A 53 -12.25 -13.61 16.93
N LYS A 54 -11.50 -14.67 16.61
CA LYS A 54 -11.27 -15.81 17.50
C LYS A 54 -10.05 -15.51 18.38
N GLN A 55 -10.20 -15.68 19.68
CA GLN A 55 -9.08 -15.46 20.62
C GLN A 55 -7.93 -16.44 20.31
N GLY A 56 -6.69 -15.95 20.33
CA GLY A 56 -5.50 -16.74 20.00
C GLY A 56 -5.25 -16.93 18.51
N MET A 57 -6.10 -16.37 17.64
CA MET A 57 -5.91 -16.42 16.19
C MET A 57 -5.26 -15.12 15.68
N VAL A 58 -4.21 -15.26 14.87
CA VAL A 58 -3.61 -14.13 14.14
C VAL A 58 -4.36 -13.93 12.83
N TYR A 59 -4.78 -12.70 12.54
CA TYR A 59 -5.36 -12.30 11.26
C TYR A 59 -4.33 -11.50 10.47
N LEU A 60 -3.90 -12.04 9.33
CA LEU A 60 -2.97 -11.37 8.40
C LEU A 60 -3.77 -10.60 7.35
N TYR A 61 -3.65 -9.28 7.36
CA TYR A 61 -4.22 -8.43 6.32
C TYR A 61 -3.20 -8.16 5.23
N GLN A 62 -3.53 -8.54 4.00
CA GLN A 62 -2.63 -8.40 2.85
C GLN A 62 -3.39 -8.21 1.52
N PHE A 63 -2.66 -7.96 0.44
CA PHE A 63 -3.27 -7.89 -0.88
C PHE A 63 -3.83 -9.26 -1.32
N PRO A 64 -4.87 -9.28 -2.16
CA PRO A 64 -5.36 -10.50 -2.77
C PRO A 64 -4.28 -11.23 -3.56
N ARG A 65 -4.36 -12.56 -3.55
CA ARG A 65 -3.47 -13.41 -4.33
C ARG A 65 -3.69 -13.15 -5.82
N VAL A 66 -2.61 -13.15 -6.57
CA VAL A 66 -2.62 -13.07 -8.03
C VAL A 66 -2.29 -14.43 -8.64
N LYS A 67 -2.42 -14.53 -9.96
CA LYS A 67 -2.39 -15.81 -10.67
C LYS A 67 -1.11 -16.63 -10.44
N HIS A 68 0.06 -15.99 -10.41
CA HIS A 68 1.36 -16.68 -10.39
C HIS A 68 2.18 -16.45 -9.12
N ILE A 69 1.83 -15.46 -8.29
CA ILE A 69 2.57 -15.13 -7.06
C ILE A 69 1.61 -15.01 -5.87
N PRO A 70 2.06 -15.39 -4.65
CA PRO A 70 1.20 -15.36 -3.48
C PRO A 70 0.76 -13.94 -3.11
N ASN A 71 1.61 -12.95 -3.35
CA ASN A 71 1.31 -11.53 -3.17
C ASN A 71 2.21 -10.67 -4.07
N ILE A 72 1.71 -9.50 -4.49
CA ILE A 72 2.46 -8.53 -5.30
C ILE A 72 3.43 -7.73 -4.42
N SER A 73 3.05 -7.43 -3.19
CA SER A 73 3.89 -6.66 -2.27
C SER A 73 4.95 -7.56 -1.61
N PRO A 74 6.24 -7.20 -1.70
CA PRO A 74 7.31 -7.96 -1.05
C PRO A 74 7.15 -7.96 0.48
N PHE A 75 6.62 -6.89 1.07
CA PHE A 75 6.37 -6.81 2.52
C PHE A 75 5.28 -7.79 2.97
N CYS A 76 4.22 -7.95 2.17
CA CYS A 76 3.18 -8.97 2.44
C CYS A 76 3.77 -10.38 2.39
N LEU A 77 4.63 -10.66 1.39
CA LEU A 77 5.34 -11.93 1.29
C LEU A 77 6.26 -12.17 2.49
N LYS A 78 7.02 -11.16 2.90
CA LYS A 78 7.91 -11.21 4.08
C LYS A 78 7.13 -11.66 5.32
N LEU A 79 6.03 -10.98 5.62
CA LEU A 79 5.23 -11.25 6.81
C LEU A 79 4.53 -12.61 6.76
N GLU A 80 3.93 -12.98 5.61
CA GLU A 80 3.29 -14.29 5.43
C GLU A 80 4.30 -15.43 5.57
N THR A 81 5.50 -15.26 5.01
CA THR A 81 6.58 -16.25 5.08
C THR A 81 7.06 -16.41 6.52
N TRP A 82 7.29 -15.31 7.23
CA TRP A 82 7.71 -15.35 8.62
C TRP A 82 6.70 -16.09 9.51
N LEU A 83 5.40 -15.81 9.36
CA LEU A 83 4.34 -16.50 10.11
C LEU A 83 4.35 -18.02 9.87
N ARG A 84 4.58 -18.45 8.62
CA ARG A 84 4.71 -19.87 8.27
C ARG A 84 5.96 -20.49 8.90
N MET A 85 7.09 -19.80 8.85
CA MET A 85 8.36 -20.29 9.41
C MET A 85 8.32 -20.37 10.94
N ALA A 86 7.61 -19.45 11.59
CA ALA A 86 7.42 -19.44 13.05
C ALA A 86 6.40 -20.48 13.54
N ASP A 87 5.75 -21.23 12.63
CA ASP A 87 4.65 -22.15 12.91
C ASP A 87 3.52 -21.48 13.73
N ILE A 88 3.19 -20.25 13.35
CA ILE A 88 2.08 -19.49 13.93
C ILE A 88 0.87 -19.72 13.04
N GLN A 89 -0.22 -20.22 13.63
CA GLN A 89 -1.48 -20.31 12.91
C GLN A 89 -1.96 -18.90 12.57
N TYR A 90 -2.38 -18.66 11.32
CA TYR A 90 -2.97 -17.39 10.89
C TYR A 90 -4.11 -17.58 9.88
N GLU A 91 -5.03 -16.61 9.84
CA GLU A 91 -6.05 -16.50 8.81
C GLU A 91 -5.72 -15.33 7.86
N ASN A 92 -5.78 -15.59 6.55
CA ASN A 92 -5.53 -14.57 5.53
C ASN A 92 -6.79 -13.74 5.24
N VAL A 93 -6.73 -12.44 5.49
CA VAL A 93 -7.77 -11.47 5.14
C VAL A 93 -7.28 -10.59 4.00
N CYS A 94 -7.71 -10.92 2.78
CA CYS A 94 -7.25 -10.25 1.57
C CYS A 94 -8.14 -9.05 1.21
N SER A 95 -7.55 -7.87 1.02
CA SER A 95 -8.28 -6.69 0.53
C SER A 95 -7.38 -5.66 -0.15
N TRP A 96 -7.91 -5.03 -1.20
CA TRP A 96 -7.23 -3.92 -1.89
C TRP A 96 -7.30 -2.60 -1.12
N LYS A 97 -8.37 -2.40 -0.34
CA LYS A 97 -8.72 -1.10 0.27
C LYS A 97 -8.31 -0.98 1.73
N ILE A 98 -8.17 -2.11 2.42
CA ILE A 98 -7.88 -2.10 3.86
C ILE A 98 -6.41 -1.71 4.07
N ARG A 99 -6.19 -0.87 5.08
CA ARG A 99 -4.89 -0.43 5.58
C ARG A 99 -4.90 -0.44 7.11
N SER A 100 -3.70 -0.53 7.69
CA SER A 100 -3.50 -0.40 9.13
C SER A 100 -3.91 1.00 9.62
N LEU A 101 -3.96 1.20 10.93
CA LEU A 101 -4.12 2.55 11.52
C LEU A 101 -3.06 3.56 11.05
N GLU A 102 -1.88 3.08 10.69
CA GLU A 102 -0.76 3.89 10.18
C GLU A 102 -0.80 4.05 8.65
N GLY A 103 -1.79 3.45 7.99
CA GLY A 103 -1.91 3.47 6.53
C GLY A 103 -1.04 2.43 5.82
N THR A 104 -0.34 1.57 6.56
CA THR A 104 0.54 0.53 6.02
C THR A 104 -0.21 -0.76 5.68
N LEU A 105 0.32 -1.51 4.73
CA LEU A 105 -0.06 -2.89 4.42
C LEU A 105 1.22 -3.65 4.04
N PRO A 106 1.50 -4.83 4.60
CA PRO A 106 0.63 -5.66 5.45
C PRO A 106 0.56 -5.18 6.91
N PHE A 107 -0.39 -5.74 7.67
CA PHE A 107 -0.47 -5.63 9.13
C PHE A 107 -1.15 -6.85 9.73
N LEU A 108 -0.99 -7.06 11.04
CA LEU A 108 -1.64 -8.15 11.78
C LEU A 108 -2.70 -7.62 12.73
N GLU A 109 -3.69 -8.45 13.02
CA GLU A 109 -4.60 -8.27 14.14
C GLU A 109 -4.53 -9.53 15.01
N TYR A 110 -4.27 -9.33 16.30
CA TYR A 110 -4.17 -10.41 17.28
C TYR A 110 -4.86 -9.98 18.57
N ASN A 111 -5.81 -10.79 19.04
CA ASN A 111 -6.62 -10.54 20.25
C ASN A 111 -7.25 -9.12 20.30
N GLY A 112 -7.72 -8.63 19.15
CA GLY A 112 -8.36 -7.30 19.04
C GLY A 112 -7.38 -6.12 18.96
N LYS A 113 -6.07 -6.36 18.99
CA LYS A 113 -5.04 -5.34 18.80
C LYS A 113 -4.41 -5.45 17.42
N GLU A 114 -4.20 -4.29 16.79
CA GLU A 114 -3.52 -4.19 15.49
C GLU A 114 -2.02 -3.95 15.65
N TYR A 115 -1.24 -4.59 14.79
CA TYR A 115 0.22 -4.50 14.72
C TYR A 115 0.58 -4.06 13.29
N PRO A 116 0.89 -2.76 13.11
CA PRO A 116 1.18 -2.20 11.80
C PRO A 116 2.56 -2.63 11.32
N ASP A 117 2.76 -2.53 10.01
CA ASP A 117 4.03 -2.79 9.31
C ASP A 117 4.57 -4.22 9.45
N SER A 118 5.32 -4.68 8.45
CA SER A 118 5.87 -6.04 8.45
C SER A 118 6.98 -6.23 9.48
N ALA A 119 7.89 -5.26 9.65
CA ALA A 119 9.04 -5.41 10.56
C ALA A 119 8.61 -5.27 12.02
N LEU A 120 7.76 -4.28 12.32
CA LEU A 120 7.22 -4.08 13.66
C LEU A 120 6.32 -5.25 14.09
N ALA A 121 5.46 -5.76 13.20
CA ALA A 121 4.64 -6.93 13.50
C ALA A 121 5.49 -8.16 13.81
N ILE A 122 6.56 -8.43 13.06
CA ILE A 122 7.47 -9.56 13.33
C ILE A 122 8.11 -9.43 14.72
N ARG A 123 8.64 -8.25 15.06
CA ARG A 123 9.23 -7.97 16.37
C ARG A 123 8.24 -8.27 17.49
N ASP A 124 7.04 -7.71 17.40
CA ASP A 124 6.03 -7.81 18.45
C ASP A 124 5.47 -9.23 18.58
N MET A 125 5.22 -9.92 17.46
CA MET A 125 4.74 -11.30 17.49
C MET A 125 5.80 -12.26 18.04
N THR A 126 7.09 -12.04 17.73
CA THR A 126 8.18 -12.84 18.30
C THR A 126 8.17 -12.76 19.82
N ALA A 127 8.01 -11.54 20.36
CA ALA A 127 7.93 -11.32 21.81
C ALA A 127 6.67 -11.94 22.42
N ILE A 128 5.51 -11.79 21.78
CA ILE A 128 4.21 -12.27 22.28
C ILE A 128 4.14 -13.80 22.35
N PHE A 129 4.60 -14.48 21.31
CA PHE A 129 4.56 -15.94 21.25
C PHE A 129 5.77 -16.60 21.92
N ALA A 130 6.63 -15.80 22.56
CA ALA A 130 7.90 -16.25 23.15
C ALA A 130 8.69 -17.17 22.21
N LYS A 131 8.62 -16.88 20.90
CA LYS A 131 9.33 -17.65 19.89
C LYS A 131 10.80 -17.25 19.96
N GLU A 132 11.68 -18.23 19.88
CA GLU A 132 13.09 -17.95 19.65
C GLU A 132 13.20 -17.08 18.39
N SER A 133 13.96 -15.97 18.49
CA SER A 133 14.26 -15.20 17.30
C SER A 133 14.94 -16.13 16.32
N MET A 134 14.54 -16.07 15.06
CA MET A 134 15.16 -16.86 14.00
C MET A 134 16.65 -16.57 13.87
N GLU A 135 17.10 -15.44 14.43
CA GLU A 135 18.48 -14.97 14.48
C GLU A 135 19.25 -15.42 15.73
N ASN A 136 18.67 -16.23 16.62
CA ASN A 136 19.32 -16.65 17.87
C ASN A 136 20.62 -17.47 17.63
N HIS A 137 20.70 -18.16 16.50
CA HIS A 137 21.88 -18.93 16.11
C HIS A 137 23.03 -18.05 15.55
N LEU A 138 22.77 -16.75 15.33
CA LEU A 138 23.73 -15.80 14.76
C LEU A 138 24.52 -15.09 15.86
N ASN A 139 25.81 -14.87 15.61
CA ASN A 139 26.63 -13.97 16.43
C ASN A 139 26.32 -12.49 16.12
N ASP A 140 26.86 -11.56 16.90
CA ASP A 140 26.51 -10.13 16.78
C ASP A 140 26.95 -9.52 15.44
N GLU A 141 28.06 -9.98 14.87
CA GLU A 141 28.54 -9.54 13.55
C GLU A 141 27.59 -10.03 12.44
N GLN A 142 27.15 -11.28 12.51
CA GLN A 142 26.18 -11.87 11.58
C GLN A 142 24.82 -11.20 11.69
N LYS A 143 24.37 -10.83 12.89
CA LYS A 143 23.15 -10.05 13.09
C LYS A 143 23.25 -8.67 12.45
N ALA A 144 24.39 -7.99 12.63
CA ALA A 144 24.63 -6.70 11.98
C ALA A 144 24.63 -6.84 10.44
N GLY A 145 25.24 -7.89 9.91
CA GLY A 145 25.20 -8.22 8.48
C GLY A 145 23.78 -8.49 7.98
N ALA A 146 23.00 -9.31 8.68
CA ALA A 146 21.61 -9.60 8.35
C ALA A 146 20.76 -8.32 8.30
N ARG A 147 20.95 -7.42 9.27
CA ARG A 147 20.28 -6.10 9.28
C ARG A 147 20.67 -5.22 8.11
N ALA A 148 21.94 -5.22 7.72
CA ALA A 148 22.39 -4.49 6.53
C ALA A 148 21.74 -5.04 5.25
N PHE A 149 21.68 -6.36 5.09
CA PHE A 149 21.00 -7.00 3.95
C PHE A 149 19.49 -6.73 3.94
N GLU A 150 18.83 -6.80 5.10
CA GLU A 150 17.41 -6.45 5.25
C GLU A 150 17.17 -5.00 4.81
N ALA A 151 17.93 -4.03 5.33
CA ALA A 151 17.81 -2.63 4.98
C ALA A 151 18.08 -2.36 3.49
N MET A 152 19.06 -3.04 2.89
CA MET A 152 19.34 -2.94 1.45
C MET A 152 18.20 -3.52 0.60
N ALA A 153 17.64 -4.66 1.01
CA ALA A 153 16.54 -5.29 0.31
C ALA A 153 15.27 -4.42 0.36
N GLU A 154 14.95 -3.85 1.52
CA GLU A 154 13.74 -3.07 1.72
C GLU A 154 13.82 -1.67 1.13
N ASN A 155 14.97 -1.01 1.20
CA ASN A 155 15.12 0.35 0.69
C ASN A 155 15.55 0.38 -0.78
N SER A 156 16.55 -0.40 -1.17
CA SER A 156 17.10 -0.33 -2.53
C SER A 156 16.40 -1.33 -3.47
N LEU A 157 16.42 -2.61 -3.14
CA LEU A 157 15.91 -3.65 -4.04
C LEU A 157 14.40 -3.55 -4.24
N ALA A 158 13.63 -3.25 -3.19
CA ALA A 158 12.19 -3.07 -3.30
C ALA A 158 11.83 -1.90 -4.24
N MET A 159 12.61 -0.80 -4.23
CA MET A 159 12.43 0.30 -5.18
C MET A 159 12.72 -0.14 -6.60
N THR A 160 13.83 -0.85 -6.84
CA THR A 160 14.17 -1.37 -8.17
C THR A 160 13.11 -2.33 -8.69
N VAL A 161 12.63 -3.27 -7.86
CA VAL A 161 11.53 -4.18 -8.22
C VAL A 161 10.25 -3.39 -8.52
N GLY A 162 9.97 -2.34 -7.75
CA GLY A 162 8.86 -1.42 -8.02
C GLY A 162 9.00 -0.77 -9.39
N TYR A 163 10.18 -0.24 -9.72
CA TYR A 163 10.46 0.36 -11.02
C TYR A 163 10.22 -0.62 -12.17
N PHE A 164 10.82 -1.82 -12.12
CA PHE A 164 10.62 -2.85 -13.14
C PHE A 164 9.14 -3.23 -13.31
N ARG A 165 8.40 -3.40 -12.20
CA ARG A 165 7.00 -3.84 -12.25
C ARG A 165 6.02 -2.74 -12.66
N TYR A 166 6.27 -1.50 -12.24
CA TYR A 166 5.32 -0.40 -12.44
C TYR A 166 5.66 0.50 -13.64
N MET A 167 6.92 0.56 -14.07
CA MET A 167 7.34 1.38 -15.22
C MET A 167 7.47 0.53 -16.48
N GLU A 168 8.29 -0.52 -16.42
CA GLU A 168 8.66 -1.29 -17.61
C GLU A 168 7.61 -2.35 -17.94
N HIS A 169 7.18 -3.12 -16.94
CA HIS A 169 6.28 -4.27 -17.09
C HIS A 169 4.87 -4.01 -16.54
N PHE A 170 4.41 -2.76 -16.61
CA PHE A 170 3.09 -2.38 -16.09
C PHE A 170 1.95 -3.15 -16.75
N ASP A 171 2.05 -3.39 -18.06
CA ASP A 171 1.03 -4.13 -18.80
C ASP A 171 0.96 -5.60 -18.32
N ASP A 172 2.12 -6.27 -18.19
CA ASP A 172 2.23 -7.64 -17.67
C ASP A 172 1.71 -7.74 -16.23
N LEU A 173 1.98 -6.74 -15.39
CA LEU A 173 1.47 -6.68 -14.02
C LEU A 173 -0.07 -6.62 -14.01
N PHE A 174 -0.66 -5.79 -14.87
CA PHE A 174 -2.11 -5.65 -14.95
C PHE A 174 -2.79 -6.92 -15.47
N GLU A 175 -2.15 -7.68 -16.34
CA GLU A 175 -2.66 -8.98 -16.79
C GLU A 175 -2.64 -10.05 -15.69
N GLN A 176 -1.72 -9.94 -14.73
CA GLN A 176 -1.66 -10.85 -13.59
C GLN A 176 -2.74 -10.55 -12.55
N LEU A 177 -3.29 -9.33 -12.55
CA LEU A 177 -4.37 -8.96 -11.66
C LEU A 177 -5.67 -9.67 -12.09
N PRO A 178 -6.46 -10.17 -11.14
CA PRO A 178 -7.74 -10.76 -11.48
C PRO A 178 -8.67 -9.71 -12.10
N ASN A 179 -9.47 -10.10 -13.09
CA ASN A 179 -10.42 -9.22 -13.81
C ASN A 179 -11.40 -8.46 -12.88
N TYR A 180 -11.64 -8.96 -11.67
CA TYR A 180 -12.49 -8.31 -10.67
C TYR A 180 -11.77 -7.24 -9.82
N ALA A 181 -10.44 -7.09 -9.91
CA ALA A 181 -9.69 -6.15 -9.07
C ALA A 181 -10.15 -4.69 -9.29
N PHE A 182 -10.44 -4.31 -10.53
CA PHE A 182 -10.93 -2.97 -10.88
C PHE A 182 -12.19 -2.96 -11.75
N GLY A 183 -12.78 -4.14 -12.04
CA GLY A 183 -14.03 -4.27 -12.79
C GLY A 183 -14.00 -3.66 -14.20
N THR A 184 -15.11 -3.07 -14.63
CA THR A 184 -15.22 -2.37 -15.94
C THR A 184 -14.39 -1.10 -16.03
N LEU A 185 -13.90 -0.57 -14.89
CA LEU A 185 -13.04 0.61 -14.83
C LEU A 185 -11.55 0.26 -15.00
N THR A 186 -11.20 -1.01 -15.15
CA THR A 186 -9.83 -1.50 -15.35
C THR A 186 -9.06 -0.69 -16.40
N SER A 187 -9.62 -0.48 -17.60
CA SER A 187 -8.93 0.24 -18.68
C SER A 187 -8.72 1.73 -18.39
N ILE A 188 -9.72 2.41 -17.81
CA ILE A 188 -9.62 3.83 -17.45
C ILE A 188 -8.63 4.01 -16.30
N LEU A 189 -8.73 3.15 -15.28
CA LEU A 189 -7.84 3.17 -14.13
C LEU A 189 -6.41 2.83 -14.53
N LYS A 190 -6.21 1.91 -15.49
CA LYS A 190 -4.91 1.56 -16.06
C LYS A 190 -4.24 2.79 -16.70
N ILE A 191 -4.98 3.57 -17.49
CA ILE A 191 -4.47 4.80 -18.11
C ILE A 191 -4.14 5.83 -17.03
N LEU A 192 -5.04 6.07 -16.08
CA LEU A 192 -4.81 7.04 -15.00
C LEU A 192 -3.64 6.65 -14.11
N LEU A 193 -3.53 5.38 -13.73
CA LEU A 193 -2.41 4.87 -12.94
C LEU A 193 -1.11 4.97 -13.72
N LYS A 194 -1.08 4.61 -15.02
CA LYS A 194 0.12 4.78 -15.85
C LYS A 194 0.58 6.24 -15.91
N MET A 195 -0.36 7.17 -16.06
CA MET A 195 -0.06 8.62 -16.06
C MET A 195 0.49 9.11 -14.72
N ILE A 196 -0.12 8.72 -13.59
CA ILE A 196 0.33 9.09 -12.24
C ILE A 196 1.71 8.49 -11.93
N VAL A 197 1.91 7.24 -12.33
CA VAL A 197 3.14 6.49 -12.11
C VAL A 197 4.26 7.10 -12.96
N SER A 198 4.01 7.47 -14.23
CA SER A 198 5.00 8.16 -15.06
C SER A 198 5.30 9.59 -14.62
N SER A 199 4.33 10.32 -14.03
CA SER A 199 4.54 11.71 -13.61
C SER A 199 5.31 11.86 -12.30
N ASN A 200 5.27 10.85 -11.43
CA ASN A 200 6.01 10.84 -10.15
C ASN A 200 7.46 10.35 -10.31
N VAL A 201 7.87 9.94 -11.51
CA VAL A 201 9.27 9.60 -11.84
C VAL A 201 9.89 10.76 -12.61
N CYS A 202 9.99 11.90 -11.94
CA CYS A 202 10.98 12.91 -12.25
C CYS A 202 11.92 12.94 -11.04
N PHE A 203 12.78 11.93 -10.94
CA PHE A 203 13.89 11.95 -9.99
C PHE A 203 14.93 12.93 -10.55
N SER A 204 14.99 14.11 -9.95
CA SER A 204 16.19 14.95 -9.95
C SER A 204 17.20 14.44 -8.92
#